data_AF-A0A371HS99-F1
#
_entry.id   AF-A0A371HS99-F1
#
_cell.length_a   1.000
_cell.length_b   1.000
_cell.length_c   1.000
_cell.angle_alpha   90.00
_cell.angle_beta   90.00
_cell.angle_gamma   90.00
#
_symmetry.space_group_name_H-M   'P 1'
#
loop_
_entity.id
_entity.type
_entity.pdbx_description
1 polymer ?
#
loop_
_entity_poly.entity_id
_entity_poly.type
_entity_poly.pdbx_seq_one_letter_code
_entity_poly.pdbx_strand_id
1 'polypeptide(L)'
;MYLFKNVKFVEKKHHDDNPYECTKSNLEFAKESFRIHYFLYIVDQTIDSLNRRFEQYNTYKEIFRSLFSIKRLKSFPDQDLKLCCNHLETYLKHDNRYDLDGKILFQELKVIREILTIKSKSNI
;
A
#
# COMPACT_ATOMS: atom_id res chain seq x y z
N MET A 1 3.16 -17.48 -1.09
CA MET A 1 4.11 -18.57 -0.72
C MET A 1 4.48 -19.32 -1.99
N TYR A 2 5.73 -19.80 -2.08
CA TYR A 2 6.43 -20.30 -3.28
C TYR A 2 6.95 -19.14 -4.15
N LEU A 3 8.25 -18.91 -4.34
CA LEU A 3 9.32 -19.86 -4.68
C LEU A 3 10.68 -19.47 -4.05
N PHE A 4 11.61 -20.42 -4.05
CA PHE A 4 13.04 -20.30 -3.68
C PHE A 4 13.38 -20.26 -2.19
N LYS A 5 12.92 -21.26 -1.43
CA LYS A 5 13.73 -21.78 -0.32
C LYS A 5 14.54 -22.97 -0.84
N ASN A 6 15.86 -22.89 -0.70
CA ASN A 6 16.88 -23.91 -0.96
C ASN A 6 17.49 -23.90 -2.37
N VAL A 7 18.61 -23.20 -2.53
CA VAL A 7 19.60 -23.52 -3.56
C VAL A 7 20.98 -23.55 -2.89
N LYS A 8 21.61 -24.72 -2.84
CA LYS A 8 22.99 -24.91 -2.35
C LYS A 8 23.96 -24.53 -3.46
N PHE A 9 24.97 -23.73 -3.13
CA PHE A 9 26.10 -23.46 -4.02
C PHE A 9 26.90 -24.76 -4.21
N VAL A 10 26.96 -25.25 -5.45
CA VAL A 10 27.86 -26.34 -5.85
C VAL A 10 29.01 -25.73 -6.61
N GLU A 11 30.19 -25.72 -5.99
CA GLU A 11 31.45 -25.35 -6.62
C GLU A 11 31.94 -26.54 -7.45
N LYS A 12 32.03 -26.39 -8.78
CA LYS A 12 32.53 -27.46 -9.67
C LYS A 12 34.04 -27.35 -9.84
N LYS A 13 34.75 -28.44 -9.52
CA LYS A 13 36.17 -28.65 -9.84
C LYS A 13 36.37 -28.69 -11.36
N HIS A 14 37.34 -27.92 -11.85
CA HIS A 14 37.69 -27.82 -13.27
C HIS A 14 38.26 -29.14 -13.82
N HIS A 15 37.73 -29.58 -14.96
CA HIS A 15 38.36 -30.58 -15.83
C HIS A 15 38.56 -29.95 -17.21
N ASP A 16 39.76 -30.13 -17.75
CA ASP A 16 40.29 -29.53 -18.99
C ASP A 16 39.33 -29.61 -20.19
N ASP A 17 38.90 -28.45 -20.68
CA ASP A 17 38.46 -28.23 -22.07
C ASP A 17 38.50 -26.73 -22.40
N ASN A 18 38.95 -26.40 -23.63
CA ASN A 18 39.08 -25.09 -24.28
C ASN A 18 38.72 -23.83 -23.44
N PRO A 19 39.70 -22.99 -23.03
CA PRO A 19 39.50 -21.87 -22.10
C PRO A 19 38.42 -20.86 -22.52
N TYR A 20 38.24 -20.67 -23.83
CA TYR A 20 37.31 -19.67 -24.38
C TYR A 20 35.84 -20.13 -24.31
N GLU A 21 35.59 -21.44 -24.33
CA GLU A 21 34.24 -22.01 -24.32
C GLU A 21 33.76 -22.24 -22.88
N CYS A 22 34.66 -22.66 -21.98
CA CYS A 22 34.41 -22.78 -20.54
C CYS A 22 34.11 -21.42 -19.88
N THR A 23 34.83 -20.36 -20.25
CA THR A 23 34.59 -19.00 -19.71
C THR A 23 33.26 -18.40 -20.17
N LYS A 24 32.87 -18.63 -21.43
CA LYS A 24 31.56 -18.21 -21.97
C LYS A 24 30.41 -18.95 -21.29
N SER A 25 30.55 -20.27 -21.09
CA SER A 25 29.63 -21.11 -20.33
C SER A 25 29.43 -20.61 -18.89
N ASN A 26 30.52 -20.30 -18.19
CA ASN A 26 30.46 -19.79 -16.81
C ASN A 26 29.81 -18.42 -16.71
N LEU A 27 30.03 -17.54 -17.69
CA LEU A 27 29.39 -16.23 -17.74
C LEU A 27 27.88 -16.34 -17.96
N GLU A 28 27.43 -17.20 -18.89
CA GLU A 28 26.01 -17.43 -19.12
C GLU A 28 25.32 -18.05 -17.89
N PHE A 29 26.01 -18.97 -17.20
CA PHE A 29 25.52 -19.51 -15.92
C PHE A 29 25.41 -18.42 -14.84
N ALA A 30 26.41 -17.55 -14.71
CA ALA A 30 26.38 -16.45 -13.74
C ALA A 30 25.26 -15.44 -14.05
N LYS A 31 25.05 -15.10 -15.33
CA LYS A 31 23.94 -14.26 -15.78
C LYS A 31 22.60 -14.87 -15.47
N GLU A 32 22.40 -16.15 -15.77
CA GLU A 32 21.13 -16.83 -15.50
C GLU A 32 20.87 -16.96 -14.00
N SER A 33 21.92 -17.23 -13.22
CA SER A 33 21.85 -17.26 -11.77
C SER A 33 21.47 -15.89 -11.20
N PHE A 34 22.09 -14.80 -11.67
CA PHE A 34 21.72 -13.44 -11.27
C PHE A 34 20.28 -13.10 -11.68
N ARG A 35 19.87 -13.46 -12.91
CA ARG A 35 18.52 -13.23 -13.42
C ARG A 35 17.48 -13.88 -12.52
N ILE A 36 17.65 -15.15 -12.18
CA ILE A 36 16.69 -15.91 -11.37
C ILE A 36 16.74 -15.49 -9.90
N HIS A 37 17.91 -15.56 -9.28
CA HIS A 37 18.01 -15.48 -7.82
C HIS A 37 18.03 -14.06 -7.27
N TYR A 38 18.32 -13.07 -8.12
CA TYR A 38 18.37 -11.68 -7.70
C TYR A 38 17.30 -10.86 -8.41
N PHE A 39 17.36 -10.77 -9.74
CA PHE A 39 16.48 -9.87 -10.48
C PHE A 39 15.01 -10.28 -10.37
N LEU A 40 14.67 -11.53 -10.75
CA LEU A 40 13.29 -12.02 -10.67
C LEU A 40 12.79 -12.05 -9.22
N TYR A 41 13.63 -12.45 -8.27
CA TYR A 41 13.27 -12.41 -6.85
C TYR A 41 12.86 -10.99 -6.39
N ILE A 42 13.64 -9.96 -6.71
CA ILE A 42 13.31 -8.57 -6.35
C ILE A 42 12.03 -8.11 -7.02
N VAL A 43 11.82 -8.48 -8.29
CA VAL A 43 10.58 -8.16 -9.02
C VAL A 43 9.38 -8.79 -8.32
N ASP A 44 9.45 -10.08 -7.96
CA ASP A 44 8.38 -10.78 -7.25
C ASP A 44 8.08 -10.12 -5.89
N GLN A 45 9.13 -9.82 -5.11
CA GLN A 45 8.95 -9.12 -3.82
C GLN A 45 8.33 -7.73 -4.00
N THR A 46 8.69 -7.02 -5.07
CA THR A 46 8.15 -5.69 -5.37
C THR A 46 6.67 -5.79 -5.73
N ILE A 47 6.28 -6.77 -6.55
CA ILE A 47 4.88 -7.04 -6.90
C ILE A 47 4.08 -7.35 -5.64
N ASP A 48 4.55 -8.26 -4.80
CA ASP A 48 3.88 -8.61 -3.54
C ASP A 48 3.75 -7.39 -2.62
N SER A 49 4.81 -6.58 -2.50
CA SER A 49 4.77 -5.35 -1.70
C SER A 49 3.77 -4.35 -2.24
N LEU A 50 3.66 -4.20 -3.57
CA LEU A 50 2.69 -3.30 -4.20
C LEU A 50 1.26 -3.81 -3.99
N ASN A 51 1.02 -5.10 -4.16
CA ASN A 51 -0.29 -5.72 -3.93
C ASN A 51 -0.76 -5.49 -2.49
N ARG A 52 0.10 -5.74 -1.50
CA ARG A 52 -0.21 -5.47 -0.08
C ARG A 52 -0.55 -4.01 0.17
N ARG A 53 0.18 -3.07 -0.46
CA ARG A 53 -0.14 -1.64 -0.36
C ARG A 53 -1.48 -1.30 -1.02
N PHE A 54 -1.83 -1.91 -2.15
CA PHE A 54 -3.13 -1.70 -2.78
C PHE A 54 -4.28 -2.24 -1.93
N GLU A 55 -4.10 -3.40 -1.29
CA GLU A 55 -5.08 -3.93 -0.33
C GLU A 55 -5.28 -2.98 0.84
N GLN A 56 -4.19 -2.54 1.47
CA GLN A 56 -4.24 -1.55 2.56
C GLN A 56 -4.88 -0.24 2.12
N TYR A 57 -4.56 0.24 0.92
CA TYR A 57 -5.16 1.44 0.34
C TYR A 57 -6.67 1.27 0.13
N ASN A 58 -7.13 0.09 -0.29
CA ASN A 58 -8.55 -0.18 -0.43
C ASN A 58 -9.26 -0.17 0.93
N THR A 59 -8.67 -0.80 1.96
CA THR A 59 -9.20 -0.74 3.33
C THR A 59 -9.28 0.71 3.84
N TYR A 60 -8.20 1.47 3.68
CA TYR A 60 -8.16 2.89 4.02
C TYR A 60 -9.23 3.69 3.26
N LYS A 61 -9.33 3.46 1.95
CA LYS A 61 -10.32 4.12 1.11
C LYS A 61 -11.72 3.87 1.60
N GLU A 62 -12.07 2.66 2.05
CA GLU A 62 -13.42 2.38 2.57
C GLU A 62 -13.70 3.11 3.88
N ILE A 63 -12.73 3.15 4.81
CA ILE A 63 -12.89 3.80 6.11
C ILE A 63 -13.02 5.32 5.97
N PHE A 64 -12.18 5.93 5.13
CA PHE A 64 -12.10 7.38 5.01
C PHE A 64 -12.85 7.93 3.79
N ARG A 65 -13.54 7.09 3.01
CA ARG A 65 -14.18 7.47 1.73
C ARG A 65 -15.16 8.62 1.85
N SER A 66 -15.89 8.65 2.96
CA SER A 66 -16.90 9.67 3.24
C SER A 66 -16.26 11.02 3.53
N LEU A 67 -15.13 11.02 4.25
CA LEU A 67 -14.42 12.22 4.67
C LEU A 67 -13.66 12.91 3.54
N PHE A 68 -13.06 12.14 2.62
CA PHE A 68 -12.22 12.71 1.55
C PHE A 68 -12.96 13.29 0.35
N SER A 69 -14.28 13.13 0.27
CA SER A 69 -15.05 13.73 -0.82
C SER A 69 -15.73 15.01 -0.36
N ILE A 70 -15.09 16.16 -0.62
CA ILE A 70 -15.65 17.50 -0.36
C ILE A 70 -17.06 17.64 -0.96
N LYS A 71 -17.27 17.09 -2.16
CA LYS A 71 -18.59 17.07 -2.81
C LYS A 71 -19.63 16.30 -2.00
N ARG A 72 -19.28 15.11 -1.50
CA ARG A 72 -20.18 14.29 -0.66
C ARG A 72 -20.36 14.91 0.71
N LEU A 73 -19.33 15.51 1.30
CA LEU A 73 -19.40 16.16 2.61
C LEU A 73 -20.50 17.24 2.62
N LYS A 74 -20.64 18.02 1.54
CA LYS A 74 -21.71 19.03 1.38
C LYS A 74 -23.12 18.44 1.48
N SER A 75 -23.32 17.25 0.93
CA SER A 75 -24.63 16.58 0.85
C SER A 75 -24.78 15.45 1.87
N PHE A 76 -23.84 15.30 2.80
CA PHE A 76 -23.80 14.17 3.72
C PHE A 76 -24.81 14.39 4.86
N PRO A 77 -25.77 13.48 5.09
CA PRO A 77 -26.71 13.61 6.22
C PRO A 77 -25.97 13.66 7.56
N ASP A 78 -26.44 14.48 8.51
CA ASP A 78 -25.78 14.64 9.82
C ASP A 78 -25.66 13.32 10.58
N GLN A 79 -26.67 12.46 10.49
CA GLN A 79 -26.67 11.14 11.12
C GLN A 79 -25.54 10.26 10.55
N ASP A 80 -25.45 10.17 9.22
CA ASP A 80 -24.40 9.39 8.55
C ASP A 80 -23.02 9.97 8.81
N LEU A 81 -22.88 11.30 8.84
CA LEU A 81 -21.59 11.96 9.11
C LEU A 81 -21.11 11.64 10.52
N LYS A 82 -22.02 11.68 11.50
CA LYS A 82 -21.73 11.32 12.88
C LYS A 82 -21.36 9.83 13.01
N LEU A 83 -22.08 8.95 12.33
CA LEU A 83 -21.74 7.52 12.28
C LEU A 83 -20.36 7.29 11.69
N CYS A 84 -19.99 8.01 10.62
CA CYS A 84 -18.64 7.93 10.05
C CYS A 84 -17.56 8.39 11.05
N CYS A 85 -17.79 9.49 11.77
CA CYS A 85 -16.81 9.98 12.75
C CYS A 85 -16.62 8.99 13.92
N ASN A 86 -17.71 8.43 14.44
CA ASN A 86 -17.66 7.41 15.49
C ASN A 86 -16.98 6.12 15.01
N HIS A 87 -17.24 5.71 13.77
CA HIS A 87 -16.57 4.55 13.18
C HIS A 87 -15.07 4.79 13.08
N LEU A 88 -14.66 5.99 12.65
CA LEU A 88 -13.25 6.35 12.53
C LEU A 88 -12.55 6.38 13.90
N GLU A 89 -13.18 6.97 14.91
CA GLU A 89 -12.70 6.95 16.30
C GLU A 89 -12.48 5.51 16.78
N THR A 90 -13.47 4.64 16.54
CA THR A 90 -13.39 3.22 16.95
C THR A 90 -12.28 2.49 16.21
N TYR A 91 -12.10 2.77 14.90
CA TYR A 91 -11.10 2.12 14.08
C TYR A 91 -9.67 2.54 14.46
N LEU A 92 -9.47 3.82 14.80
CA LEU A 92 -8.18 4.38 15.19
C LEU A 92 -7.90 4.27 16.69
N LYS A 93 -8.79 3.61 17.43
CA LYS A 93 -8.56 3.28 18.84
C LYS A 93 -7.53 2.16 18.94
N HIS A 94 -6.53 2.36 19.81
CA HIS A 94 -5.62 1.30 20.22
C HIS A 94 -5.65 1.16 21.75
N ASP A 95 -6.05 0.00 22.23
CA ASP A 95 -6.35 -0.25 23.65
C ASP A 95 -7.33 0.80 24.22
N ASN A 96 -6.90 1.60 25.21
CA ASN A 96 -7.69 2.69 25.78
C ASN A 96 -7.21 4.07 25.32
N ARG A 97 -6.41 4.13 24.24
CA ARG A 97 -5.94 5.38 23.64
C ARG A 97 -6.74 5.68 22.38
N TYR A 98 -7.14 6.94 22.29
CA TYR A 98 -7.92 7.48 21.21
C TYR A 98 -7.08 8.55 20.52
N ASP A 99 -6.75 8.34 19.26
CA ASP A 99 -6.04 9.34 18.46
C ASP A 99 -7.00 10.45 17.98
N LEU A 100 -8.31 10.18 17.98
CA LEU A 100 -9.36 11.08 17.54
C LEU A 100 -10.56 11.00 18.49
N ASP A 101 -11.26 12.12 18.66
CA ASP A 101 -12.60 12.19 19.26
C ASP A 101 -13.63 12.35 18.13
N GLY A 102 -14.51 11.36 17.96
CA GLY A 102 -15.48 11.34 16.87
C GLY A 102 -16.52 12.45 16.98
N LYS A 103 -16.85 12.91 18.21
CA LYS A 103 -17.79 14.01 18.44
C LYS A 103 -17.16 15.35 18.07
N ILE A 104 -15.89 15.58 18.43
CA ILE A 104 -15.16 16.78 18.03
C ILE A 104 -15.01 16.84 16.52
N LEU A 105 -14.55 15.74 15.89
CA LEU A 105 -14.39 15.65 14.44
C LEU A 105 -15.69 15.94 13.70
N PHE A 106 -16.83 15.42 14.17
CA PHE A 106 -18.14 15.70 13.59
C PHE A 106 -18.46 17.21 13.58
N GLN A 107 -18.17 17.92 14.67
CA GLN A 107 -18.41 19.36 14.76
C GLN A 107 -17.48 20.15 13.83
N GLU A 108 -16.20 19.80 13.79
CA GLU A 108 -15.24 20.42 12.87
C GLU A 108 -15.66 20.26 11.41
N LEU A 109 -16.12 19.06 11.04
CA LEU A 109 -16.61 18.79 9.69
C LEU A 109 -17.90 19.54 9.36
N LYS A 110 -18.77 19.81 10.34
CA LYS A 110 -19.93 20.68 10.14
C LYS A 110 -19.52 22.12 9.83
N VAL A 111 -18.55 22.66 10.56
CA VAL A 111 -18.00 24.00 10.30
C VAL A 111 -17.39 24.07 8.90
N ILE A 112 -16.59 23.07 8.53
CA ILE A 112 -16.01 22.98 7.18
C ILE A 112 -17.12 22.92 6.12
N ARG A 113 -18.17 22.13 6.34
CA ARG A 113 -19.31 22.02 5.42
C ARG A 113 -20.04 23.36 5.23
N GLU A 114 -20.22 24.13 6.28
CA GLU A 114 -20.82 25.47 6.22
C GLU A 114 -19.95 26.42 5.39
N ILE A 115 -18.65 26.49 5.67
CA ILE A 115 -17.69 27.31 4.92
C ILE A 115 -17.71 26.95 3.43
N LEU A 116 -17.67 25.65 3.11
CA LEU A 116 -17.69 25.15 1.74
C LEU A 116 -18.99 25.49 1.01
N THR A 117 -20.11 25.57 1.73
CA THR A 117 -21.43 25.92 1.18
C THR A 117 -21.53 27.41 0.88
N ILE A 118 -20.99 28.26 1.76
CA ILE A 118 -20.91 29.72 1.55
C ILE A 118 -20.07 30.03 0.30
N LYS A 119 -18.87 29.44 0.20
CA LYS A 119 -17.95 29.68 -0.93
C LYS A 119 -18.55 29.27 -2.28
N SER A 120 -19.41 28.26 -2.33
CA SER A 120 -20.12 27.90 -3.57
C SER A 120 -21.20 28.89 -3.97
N LYS A 121 -21.79 29.62 -3.02
CA LYS A 121 -22.82 30.64 -3.31
C LYS A 121 -22.21 31.98 -3.71
N SER A 122 -20.99 32.28 -3.28
CA SER A 122 -20.26 33.52 -3.62
C SER A 122 -19.55 33.48 -4.98
N ASN A 123 -19.52 32.33 -5.66
CA ASN A 123 -18.90 32.14 -6.98
C ASN A 123 -19.95 32.18 -8.12
N ILE A 124 -21.16 32.67 -7.85
CA ILE A 124 -22.23 32.92 -8.82
C ILE A 124 -22.44 34.42 -8.89
#